data_AF-A0A381Z8S2-F1
#
_entry.id   AF-A0A381Z8S2-F1
#
_cell.length_a   1.000
_cell.length_b   1.000
_cell.length_c   1.000
_cell.angle_alpha   90.00
_cell.angle_beta   90.00
_cell.angle_gamma   90.00
#
_symmetry.space_group_name_H-M   'P 1'
#
loop_
_entity.id
_entity.type
_entity.pdbx_description
1 polymer ?
#
loop_
_entity_poly.entity_id
_entity_poly.type
_entity_poly.pdbx_seq_one_letter_code
_entity_poly.pdbx_strand_id
1 'polypeptide(L)' 'MENSIDLLNALVLISNYVLIPSLSYGSQLALGAVGVTLVFGILRFANFAHGELMGLGCTATIFFTWWFQSMGISHSFFPT' A
#
# COMPACT_ATOMS: atom_id res chain seq x y z
N MET A 1 -23.23 28.90 6.36
CA MET A 1 -22.00 28.37 6.97
C MET A 1 -21.87 26.85 6.79
N GLU A 2 -22.94 26.14 6.43
CA GLU A 2 -22.96 24.68 6.16
C GLU A 2 -22.18 24.31 4.88
N ASN A 3 -22.43 25.02 3.76
CA ASN A 3 -21.75 24.78 2.48
C ASN A 3 -20.20 24.80 2.57
N SER A 4 -19.64 25.61 3.48
CA SER A 4 -18.18 25.70 3.69
C SER A 4 -17.63 24.44 4.33
N ILE A 5 -18.35 23.89 5.31
CA ILE A 5 -18.00 22.66 6.03
C ILE A 5 -18.17 21.44 5.12
N ASP A 6 -19.22 21.42 4.30
CA ASP A 6 -19.46 20.34 3.34
C ASP A 6 -18.36 20.28 2.27
N LEU A 7 -17.89 21.44 1.80
CA LEU A 7 -16.77 21.52 0.86
C LEU A 7 -15.46 21.02 1.47
N LEU A 8 -15.18 21.39 2.73
CA LEU A 8 -14.01 20.91 3.46
C LEU A 8 -14.08 19.39 3.71
N ASN A 9 -15.24 18.87 4.10
CA ASN A 9 -15.45 17.43 4.28
C ASN A 9 -15.28 16.68 2.95
N ALA A 10 -15.80 17.20 1.85
CA ALA A 10 -15.61 16.61 0.53
C ALA A 10 -14.11 16.52 0.14
N LEU A 11 -13.32 17.56 0.42
CA LEU A 11 -11.88 17.53 0.20
C LEU A 11 -11.16 16.51 1.09
N VAL A 12 -11.54 16.41 2.37
CA VAL A 12 -10.97 15.42 3.30
C VAL A 12 -11.29 14.01 2.84
N LEU A 13 -12.53 13.75 2.42
CA LEU A 13 -12.96 12.44 1.89
C LEU A 13 -12.17 12.05 0.63
N ILE A 14 -12.03 12.97 -0.33
CA ILE A 14 -11.26 12.72 -1.56
C ILE A 14 -9.79 12.44 -1.21
N SER A 15 -9.19 13.21 -0.31
CA SER A 15 -7.81 13.01 0.11
C SER A 15 -7.60 11.62 0.75
N ASN A 16 -8.47 11.25 1.69
CA ASN A 16 -8.34 10.02 2.47
C ASN A 16 -8.58 8.74 1.64
N TYR A 17 -9.57 8.76 0.75
CA TYR A 17 -10.00 7.55 0.04
C TYR A 17 -9.53 7.47 -1.41
N VAL A 18 -9.16 8.59 -2.03
CA VAL A 18 -8.78 8.61 -3.45
C VAL A 18 -7.33 9.07 -3.60
N LEU A 19 -7.01 10.28 -3.17
CA LEU A 19 -5.77 10.95 -3.54
C LEU A 19 -4.54 10.26 -2.93
N ILE A 20 -4.52 10.11 -1.60
CA ILE A 20 -3.41 9.48 -0.88
C ILE A 20 -3.28 8.00 -1.26
N PRO A 21 -4.33 7.15 -1.14
CA PRO A 21 -4.18 5.73 -1.41
C PRO A 21 -3.85 5.42 -2.88
N SER A 22 -4.43 6.14 -3.86
CA SER A 22 -4.12 5.89 -5.28
C SER A 22 -2.69 6.26 -5.64
N LEU A 23 -2.16 7.36 -5.09
CA LEU A 23 -0.76 7.75 -5.28
C LEU A 23 0.19 6.75 -4.64
N SER A 24 -0.10 6.32 -3.40
CA SER A 24 0.73 5.35 -2.71
C SER A 24 0.74 3.99 -3.43
N TYR A 25 -0.42 3.44 -3.78
CA TYR A 25 -0.52 2.17 -4.52
C TYR A 25 0.08 2.27 -5.92
N GLY A 26 -0.19 3.37 -6.64
CA GLY A 26 0.36 3.61 -7.98
C GLY A 26 1.89 3.73 -7.97
N SER A 27 2.45 4.42 -6.97
CA SER A 27 3.90 4.54 -6.78
C SER A 27 4.55 3.19 -6.48
N GLN A 28 3.92 2.36 -5.64
CA GLN A 28 4.42 1.01 -5.33
C GLN A 28 4.48 0.12 -6.58
N LEU A 29 3.43 0.13 -7.40
CA LEU A 29 3.38 -0.62 -8.66
C LEU A 29 4.40 -0.07 -9.67
N ALA A 30 4.53 1.26 -9.77
CA ALA A 30 5.49 1.92 -10.66
C ALA A 30 6.94 1.61 -10.29
N LEU A 31 7.30 1.66 -9.00
CA LEU A 31 8.63 1.31 -8.52
C LEU A 31 8.95 -0.18 -8.76
N GLY A 32 7.98 -1.06 -8.55
CA GLY A 32 8.12 -2.47 -8.90
C GLY A 32 8.36 -2.69 -10.40
N ALA A 33 7.60 -2.01 -11.26
CA ALA A 33 7.77 -2.08 -12.71
C ALA A 33 9.13 -1.53 -13.18
N VAL A 34 9.60 -0.39 -12.63
CA VAL A 34 10.92 0.18 -12.92
C VAL A 34 12.04 -0.78 -12.50
N GLY A 35 11.91 -1.46 -11.37
CA GLY A 35 12.86 -2.48 -10.94
C GLY A 35 12.97 -3.63 -11.95
N VAL A 36 11.83 -4.13 -12.45
CA VAL A 36 11.80 -5.21 -13.45
C VAL A 36 12.38 -4.74 -14.79
N THR A 37 12.07 -3.53 -15.26
CA THR A 37 12.62 -3.02 -16.53
C THR A 37 14.13 -2.80 -16.48
N LEU A 38 14.68 -2.36 -15.34
CA LEU A 38 16.12 -2.24 -15.13
C LEU A 38 16.82 -3.60 -15.18
N VAL A 39 16.27 -4.59 -14.47
CA VAL A 39 16.83 -5.95 -14.44
C VAL A 39 16.76 -6.59 -15.83
N PHE A 40 15.63 -6.46 -16.52
CA PHE A 40 15.46 -7.01 -17.87
C PHE A 40 16.34 -6.27 -18.89
N GLY A 41 16.54 -4.97 -18.73
CA GLY A 41 17.43 -4.17 -19.57
C GLY A 41 18.90 -4.60 -19.50
N ILE A 42 19.34 -5.10 -18.34
CA ILE A 42 20.73 -5.54 -18.13
C ILE A 42 20.89 -7.04 -18.44
N LEU A 43 20.10 -7.89 -17.78
CA LEU A 43 20.29 -9.34 -17.79
C LEU A 43 19.48 -10.05 -18.88
N ARG A 44 18.48 -9.39 -19.49
CA ARG A 44 17.53 -9.96 -20.49
C ARG A 44 16.82 -11.24 -20.04
N PHE A 45 16.80 -11.49 -18.74
CA PHE A 45 16.06 -12.58 -18.08
C PHE A 45 15.02 -12.00 -17.14
N ALA A 46 13.83 -12.63 -17.11
CA ALA A 46 12.76 -12.27 -16.19
C ALA A 46 13.14 -12.71 -14.77
N ASN A 47 13.40 -11.76 -13.87
CA ASN A 47 13.56 -12.06 -12.45
C ASN A 47 12.18 -12.18 -11.77
N PHE A 48 11.58 -13.36 -11.81
CA PHE A 48 10.28 -13.63 -11.18
C PHE A 48 10.32 -13.60 -9.64
N ALA A 49 11.50 -13.83 -9.05
CA ALA A 49 11.69 -13.82 -7.60
C ALA A 49 11.32 -12.48 -6.95
N HIS A 50 11.42 -11.35 -7.68
CA HIS A 50 11.10 -10.04 -7.11
C HIS A 50 9.61 -9.89 -6.79
N GLY A 51 8.74 -10.30 -7.72
CA GLY A 51 7.29 -10.28 -7.51
C GLY A 51 6.83 -11.31 -6.48
N GLU A 52 7.44 -12.50 -6.49
CA GLU A 52 7.12 -13.57 -5.53
C GLU A 52 7.49 -13.19 -4.10
N LEU A 53 8.63 -12.52 -3.88
CA LEU A 53 9.04 -12.03 -2.56
C LEU A 53 8.16 -10.86 -2.08
N MET A 54 7.72 -9.95 -2.96
CA MET A 54 6.77 -8.90 -2.59
C MET A 54 5.42 -9.49 -2.11
N GLY A 55 4.91 -10.50 -2.81
CA GLY A 55 3.66 -11.20 -2.43
C GLY A 55 3.79 -11.97 -1.11
N LEU A 56 4.92 -12.66 -0.91
CA LEU A 56 5.21 -13.38 0.33
C LEU A 56 5.28 -12.41 1.52
N GLY A 57 5.99 -11.29 1.37
CA GLY A 57 6.08 -10.26 2.41
C GLY A 57 4.72 -9.69 2.80
N CYS A 58 3.86 -9.38 1.82
CA CYS A 58 2.51 -8.86 2.08
C CYS A 58 1.64 -9.90 2.83
N THR A 59 1.65 -11.14 2.37
CA THR A 59 0.88 -12.23 2.99
C THR A 59 1.35 -12.49 4.42
N ALA A 60 2.66 -12.48 4.66
CA ALA A 60 3.23 -12.60 6.00
C ALA A 60 2.77 -11.44 6.92
N THR A 61 2.84 -10.19 6.44
CA THR A 61 2.35 -9.03 7.21
C THR A 61 0.88 -9.18 7.59
N ILE A 62 0.01 -9.60 6.68
CA ILE A 62 -1.43 -9.80 6.97
C ILE A 62 -1.61 -10.85 8.07
N PHE A 63 -0.90 -11.97 8.00
CA PHE A 63 -0.96 -13.00 9.05
C PHE A 63 -0.46 -12.49 10.40
N PHE A 64 0.64 -11.74 10.43
CA PHE A 64 1.12 -11.13 11.66
C PHE A 64 0.13 -10.10 12.23
N THR A 65 -0.47 -9.28 11.37
CA THR A 65 -1.49 -8.32 11.78
C THR A 65 -2.70 -9.02 12.39
N TRP A 66 -3.23 -10.08 11.76
CA TRP A 66 -4.31 -10.88 12.33
C TRP A 66 -3.93 -11.56 13.63
N TRP A 67 -2.69 -12.04 13.74
CA TRP A 67 -2.20 -12.64 14.98
C TRP A 67 -2.15 -11.60 16.11
N PHE A 68 -1.62 -10.40 15.86
CA PHE A 68 -1.60 -9.32 16.85
C PHE A 68 -3.00 -8.80 17.18
N GLN A 69 -3.92 -8.78 16.21
CA GLN A 69 -5.33 -8.48 16.45
C GLN A 69 -5.99 -9.53 17.36
N SER A 70 -5.68 -10.83 17.18
CA SER A 70 -6.17 -11.90 18.06
C SER A 70 -5.65 -11.79 19.50
N MET A 71 -4.49 -11.17 19.71
CA MET A 71 -3.94 -10.88 21.04
C MET A 71 -4.59 -9.64 21.69
N GLY A 72 -5.57 -9.00 21.02
CA GLY A 72 -6.30 -7.85 21.55
C GLY A 72 -5.57 -6.52 21.40
N ILE A 73 -4.46 -6.47 20.66
CA ILE A 73 -3.77 -5.22 20.36
C ILE A 73 -4.61 -4.55 19.26
N SER A 74 -5.23 -3.40 19.56
CA SER A 74 -5.88 -2.54 18.57
C SER A 74 -5.96 -1.10 19.06
N HIS A 75 -5.72 -0.17 18.13
CA HIS A 75 -5.93 1.28 18.26
C HIS A 75 -5.07 2.12 19.22
N SER A 76 -4.24 1.56 20.12
CA SER A 76 -3.34 2.38 20.98
C SER A 76 -1.82 2.25 20.73
N PHE A 77 -1.32 1.09 20.27
CA PHE A 77 0.10 0.93 19.84
C PHE A 77 0.23 0.04 18.57
N PHE A 78 -0.81 0.10 17.73
CA PHE A 78 -0.99 -0.49 16.39
C PHE A 78 -0.96 -2.02 16.24
N PRO A 79 -2.14 -2.59 15.95
CA PRO A 79 -2.45 -3.13 14.63
C PRO A 79 -3.89 -2.80 14.21
N THR A 80 -4.01 -2.24 13.01
CA THR A 80 -5.16 -2.38 12.11
C THR A 80 -4.62 -2.75 10.75
#